data_AF-A0A5D3J3E0-F1
#
_entry.id   AF-A0A5D3J3E0-F1
#
_cell.length_a   1.000
_cell.length_b   1.000
_cell.length_c   1.000
_cell.angle_alpha   90.00
_cell.angle_beta   90.00
_cell.angle_gamma   90.00
#
_symmetry.space_group_name_H-M   'P 1'
#
loop_
_entity.id
_entity.type
_entity.pdbx_description
1 polymer ?
#
loop_
_entity_poly.entity_id
_entity_poly.type
_entity_poly.pdbx_seq_one_letter_code
_entity_poly.pdbx_strand_id
1 'polypeptide(L)' 'QLAWMKRQVPETLMSKIILVRGSIPDTSAALDSRIYFDQNGVLSKRFGLTAVPARITPAPSGERLNIETFPVK' A
#
# COMPACT_ATOMS: atom_id res chain seq x y z
N GLN A 1 4.03 4.52 9.63
CA GLN A 1 3.27 4.00 8.46
C GLN A 1 1.77 3.81 8.72
N LEU A 2 1.34 3.15 9.81
CA LEU A 2 -0.09 3.01 10.13
C LEU A 2 -0.85 4.34 10.17
N ALA A 3 -0.27 5.37 10.81
CA ALA A 3 -0.86 6.71 10.84
C ALA A 3 -0.98 7.34 9.44
N TRP A 4 -0.04 7.05 8.52
CA TRP A 4 -0.14 7.50 7.13
C TRP A 4 -1.30 6.80 6.42
N MET A 5 -1.45 5.48 6.60
CA MET A 5 -2.52 4.71 5.99
C MET A 5 -3.90 5.16 6.49
N LYS A 6 -4.05 5.43 7.80
CA LYS A 6 -5.31 5.92 8.40
C LYS A 6 -5.78 7.27 7.86
N ARG A 7 -4.90 8.06 7.23
CA ARG A 7 -5.25 9.35 6.60
C ARG A 7 -5.67 9.21 5.14
N GLN A 8 -5.50 8.03 4.53
CA GLN A 8 -5.84 7.83 3.13
C GLN A 8 -7.35 7.71 2.95
N VAL A 9 -7.88 8.42 1.96
CA VAL A 9 -9.27 8.28 1.49
C VAL A 9 -9.20 7.73 0.07
N PRO A 10 -9.55 6.45 -0.15
CA PRO A 10 -9.52 5.86 -1.49
C PRO A 10 -10.50 6.57 -2.43
N GLU A 11 -10.05 6.85 -3.66
CA GLU A 11 -10.91 7.42 -4.71
C GLU A 11 -11.89 6.38 -5.29
N THR A 12 -11.64 5.09 -5.05
CA THR A 12 -12.48 4.00 -5.54
C THR A 12 -12.93 3.10 -4.40
N LEU A 13 -14.06 2.41 -4.61
CA LEU A 13 -14.57 1.40 -3.69
C LEU A 13 -13.63 0.19 -3.53
N MET A 14 -12.74 -0.02 -4.51
CA MET A 14 -11.82 -1.15 -4.55
C MET A 14 -10.41 -0.71 -4.18
N SER A 15 -10.11 -0.71 -2.89
CA SER A 15 -8.75 -0.48 -2.36
C SER A 15 -8.21 -1.71 -1.64
N LYS A 16 -6.90 -1.93 -1.76
CA LYS A 16 -6.19 -3.03 -1.07
C LYS A 16 -5.04 -2.46 -0.27
N ILE A 17 -5.00 -2.80 1.02
CA ILE A 17 -3.87 -2.48 1.88
C ILE A 17 -2.90 -3.66 1.81
N ILE A 18 -1.67 -3.41 1.36
CA ILE A 18 -0.61 -4.41 1.29
C ILE A 18 0.45 -4.05 2.31
N LEU A 19 0.64 -4.91 3.31
CA LEU A 19 1.69 -4.79 4.29
C LEU A 19 3.00 -5.37 3.74
N VAL A 20 4.03 -4.53 3.66
CA VAL A 20 5.40 -4.91 3.32
C VAL A 20 6.22 -4.92 4.61
N ARG A 21 6.72 -6.09 5.02
CA ARG A 21 7.61 -6.27 6.20
C ARG A 21 7.04 -5.64 7.48
N GLY A 22 6.21 -6.39 8.19
CA GLY A 22 5.64 -5.95 9.47
C GLY A 22 4.77 -7.02 10.13
N SER A 23 4.34 -6.74 11.37
CA SER A 23 3.49 -7.63 12.15
C SER A 23 2.06 -7.66 11.60
N ILE A 24 1.61 -8.84 11.19
CA ILE A 24 0.26 -9.06 10.65
C ILE A 24 -0.81 -8.87 11.72
N PRO A 25 -0.71 -9.48 12.91
CA PRO A 25 -1.71 -9.31 13.97
C PRO A 25 -1.88 -7.84 14.36
N ASP A 26 -0.76 -7.14 14.61
CA ASP A 26 -0.79 -5.74 15.07
C ASP A 26 -1.39 -4.82 14.00
N THR A 27 -1.04 -5.03 12.74
CA THR A 27 -1.55 -4.22 11.62
C THR A 27 -3.05 -4.45 11.41
N SER A 28 -3.50 -5.71 11.50
CA SER A 28 -4.91 -6.06 11.35
C SER A 28 -5.76 -5.44 12.46
N ALA A 29 -5.30 -5.55 13.71
CA ALA A 29 -5.96 -4.94 14.88
C ALA A 29 -5.99 -3.41 14.78
N ALA A 30 -4.93 -2.78 14.26
CA ALA A 30 -4.84 -1.32 14.22
C ALA A 30 -5.68 -0.66 13.11
N LEU A 31 -5.93 -1.36 11.99
CA LEU A 31 -6.59 -0.78 10.81
C LEU A 31 -8.04 -1.22 10.62
N ASP A 32 -8.51 -2.27 11.31
CA ASP A 32 -9.86 -2.82 11.17
C ASP A 32 -10.29 -2.97 9.70
N SER A 33 -9.37 -3.50 8.89
CA SER A 33 -9.49 -3.56 7.44
C SER A 33 -8.91 -4.87 6.93
N ARG A 34 -9.36 -5.30 5.75
CA ARG A 34 -8.74 -6.45 5.07
C ARG A 34 -7.32 -6.09 4.64
N ILE A 35 -6.34 -6.77 5.21
CA ILE A 35 -4.92 -6.60 4.90
C ILE A 35 -4.41 -7.76 4.04
N TYR A 36 -3.61 -7.44 3.03
CA TYR A 36 -2.83 -8.37 2.22
C TYR A 36 -1.35 -8.21 2.57
N PHE A 37 -0.51 -9.17 2.20
CA PHE A 37 0.89 -9.20 2.64
C PHE A 37 1.82 -9.44 1.48
N ASP A 38 2.94 -8.71 1.48
CA ASP A 38 4.05 -8.88 0.55
C ASP A 38 5.36 -9.06 1.32
N GLN A 39 5.37 -10.03 2.24
CA GLN A 39 6.51 -10.26 3.15
C GLN A 39 7.77 -10.69 2.39
N ASN A 40 7.60 -11.36 1.24
CA ASN A 40 8.70 -11.83 0.39
C ASN A 40 9.03 -10.84 -0.75
N GLY A 41 8.36 -9.68 -0.81
CA GLY A 41 8.66 -8.63 -1.78
C GLY A 41 8.32 -8.97 -3.25
N VAL A 42 7.43 -9.94 -3.50
CA VAL A 42 7.02 -10.34 -4.85
C VAL A 42 6.31 -9.18 -5.56
N LEU A 43 5.36 -8.52 -4.90
CA LEU A 43 4.65 -7.38 -5.46
C LEU A 43 5.55 -6.15 -5.52
N SER A 44 6.33 -5.91 -4.46
CA SER A 44 7.29 -4.80 -4.41
C SER A 44 8.28 -4.87 -5.57
N LYS A 45 8.82 -6.05 -5.88
CA LYS A 45 9.69 -6.27 -7.04
C LYS A 45 8.94 -6.07 -8.36
N ARG A 46 7.72 -6.62 -8.49
CA ARG A 46 6.91 -6.50 -9.70
C ARG A 46 6.58 -5.05 -10.06
N PHE A 47 6.29 -4.23 -9.05
CA PHE A 47 5.98 -2.81 -9.22
C PHE A 47 7.20 -1.89 -9.15
N GLY A 48 8.41 -2.45 -8.96
CA GLY A 48 9.64 -1.64 -8.86
C GLY A 48 9.65 -0.68 -7.67
N LEU A 49 9.01 -1.04 -6.56
CA LEU A 49 8.97 -0.21 -5.36
C LEU A 49 10.36 -0.14 -4.72
N THR A 50 10.88 1.07 -4.56
CA THR A 50 12.17 1.34 -3.90
C THR A 50 12.03 1.82 -2.46
N ALA A 51 10.83 2.26 -2.06
CA ALA A 51 10.51 2.74 -0.72
C ALA A 51 9.04 2.49 -0.37
N VAL A 52 8.74 2.47 0.93
CA VAL A 52 7.38 2.38 1.49
C VAL A 52 7.18 3.43 2.60
N PRO A 53 5.97 3.98 2.80
CA PRO A 53 4.74 3.60 2.12
C PRO A 53 4.67 4.13 0.69
N ALA A 54 3.98 3.37 -0.16
CA ALA A 54 3.75 3.72 -1.56
C ALA A 54 2.26 3.59 -1.88
N ARG A 55 1.78 4.42 -2.82
CA ARG A 55 0.44 4.36 -3.39
C ARG A 55 0.56 4.04 -4.88
N ILE A 56 -0.25 3.08 -5.33
CA ILE A 56 -0.33 2.68 -6.73
C ILE A 56 -1.76 2.95 -7.20
N THR A 57 -1.92 3.72 -8.27
CA THR A 57 -3.22 4.00 -8.90
C THR A 57 -3.14 3.79 -10.42
N PRO A 58 -4.27 3.56 -11.11
CA PRO A 58 -4.30 3.65 -12.56
C PRO A 58 -3.94 5.07 -13.01
N ALA A 59 -3.14 5.21 -14.06
CA ALA A 59 -3.00 6.49 -14.75
C ALA A 59 -4.35 6.86 -15.42
N PRO A 60 -4.62 8.16 -15.69
CA PRO A 60 -5.86 8.58 -16.34
C PRO A 60 -6.13 7.87 -17.69
N SER A 61 -5.07 7.44 -18.39
CA SER A 61 -5.21 6.69 -19.64
C SER A 61 -5.65 5.23 -19.47
N GLY A 62 -5.58 4.67 -18.25
CA GLY A 62 -5.93 3.27 -17.95
C GLY A 62 -4.86 2.23 -18.37
N GLU A 63 -3.89 2.62 -19.20
CA GLU A 63 -2.87 1.70 -19.74
C GLU A 63 -1.63 1.57 -18.87
N ARG A 64 -1.46 2.46 -17.89
CA ARG A 64 -0.28 2.54 -17.02
C ARG A 64 -0.70 2.68 -15.56
N LEU A 65 0.27 2.45 -14.67
CA LEU A 65 0.13 2.70 -13.24
C LEU A 65 0.94 3.94 -12.87
N ASN A 66 0.37 4.78 -12.00
CA ASN A 66 1.09 5.79 -11.27
C ASN A 66 1.58 5.21 -9.94
N ILE A 67 2.82 5.47 -9.57
CA ILE A 67 3.43 5.02 -8.31
C ILE A 67 3.99 6.23 -7.58
N GLU A 68 3.46 6.49 -6.39
CA GLU A 68 3.91 7.55 -5.51
C GLU A 68 4.53 6.94 -4.26
N THR A 69 5.72 7.38 -3.88
CA THR A 69 6.37 7.02 -2.61
C THR A 69 6.31 8.18 -1.64
N PHE A 70 6.04 7.89 -0.36
CA PHE A 70 5.91 8.92 0.67
C PHE A 70 7.02 8.77 1.72
N PRO A 71 7.58 9.87 2.21
CA PRO A 71 8.58 9.81 3.27
C PRO A 71 7.96 9.25 4.56
N VAL A 72 8.69 8.37 5.22
CA VAL A 72 8.36 7.94 6.59
C VAL A 72 8.83 9.06 7.51
N LYS A 73 7.89 9.84 8.03
CA LYS A 73 8.12 10.63 9.25
C LYS A 73 7.87 9.75 10.47
#